data_AF-A0A517MC64-F1
#
_entry.id   AF-A0A517MC64-F1
#
_cell.length_a   1.000
_cell.length_b   1.000
_cell.length_c   1.000
_cell.angle_alpha   90.00
_cell.angle_beta   90.00
_cell.angle_gamma   90.00
#
_symmetry.space_group_name_H-M   'P 1'
#
loop_
_entity.id
_entity.type
_entity.pdbx_description
1 polymer ?
#
loop_
_entity_poly.entity_id
_entity_poly.type
_entity_poly.pdbx_seq_one_letter_code
_entity_poly.pdbx_strand_id
1 'polypeptide(L)'
;MSRIKLLFVAVVTASLIAGTATSAFAIWIELQSASVPLSNDYPEYARQQIWKAFETENCDFIDGHSTLRVTTLNFSGDTTAVNKLLLELANCPAASVAVSFEKIKNKCDWRIVHSVTGNKFRVIINLESNQIELEQLTIPPANGPDLKR
;
A
#
# COMPACT_ATOMS: atom_id res chain seq x y z
N MET A 1 -44.43 4.08 34.14
CA MET A 1 -43.71 5.12 33.37
C MET A 1 -44.54 5.48 32.14
N SER A 2 -44.80 6.77 31.92
CA SER A 2 -45.66 7.27 30.83
C SER A 2 -45.04 7.00 29.46
N ARG A 3 -45.84 6.48 28.52
CA ARG A 3 -45.46 6.17 27.12
C ARG A 3 -44.77 7.34 26.41
N ILE A 4 -45.06 8.57 26.83
CA ILE A 4 -44.46 9.82 26.32
C ILE A 4 -42.96 9.89 26.62
N LYS A 5 -42.51 9.44 27.79
CA LYS A 5 -41.08 9.47 28.16
C LYS A 5 -40.26 8.50 27.30
N LEU A 6 -40.85 7.36 26.96
CA LEU A 6 -40.19 6.33 26.15
C LEU A 6 -40.02 6.80 24.69
N LEU A 7 -41.03 7.50 24.17
CA LEU A 7 -41.02 8.08 22.82
C LEU A 7 -39.98 9.21 22.71
N PHE A 8 -39.86 10.05 23.74
CA PHE A 8 -38.87 11.13 23.76
C PHE A 8 -37.43 10.62 23.80
N VAL A 9 -37.17 9.59 24.62
CA VAL A 9 -35.85 8.93 24.66
C VAL A 9 -35.51 8.33 23.30
N ALA A 10 -36.44 7.60 22.67
CA ALA A 10 -36.21 6.99 21.37
C ALA A 10 -35.88 8.02 20.28
N VAL A 11 -36.60 9.16 20.24
CA VAL A 11 -36.36 10.23 19.26
C VAL A 11 -35.00 10.90 19.48
N VAL A 12 -34.65 11.21 20.73
CA VAL A 12 -33.35 11.83 21.06
C VAL A 12 -32.19 10.89 20.75
N THR A 13 -32.30 9.60 21.08
CA THR A 13 -31.27 8.61 20.77
C THR A 13 -31.12 8.39 19.27
N ALA A 14 -32.22 8.31 18.51
CA ALA A 14 -32.17 8.18 17.05
C ALA A 14 -31.51 9.40 16.39
N SER A 15 -31.78 10.60 16.90
CA SER A 15 -31.18 11.85 16.41
C SER A 15 -29.67 11.93 16.67
N LEU A 16 -29.22 11.45 17.85
CA LEU A 16 -27.80 11.38 18.21
C LEU A 16 -27.02 10.35 17.36
N ILE A 17 -27.64 9.22 17.03
CA ILE A 17 -27.02 8.20 16.17
C ILE A 17 -26.94 8.72 14.72
N ALA A 18 -27.97 9.40 14.23
CA ALA A 18 -27.95 9.99 12.89
C ALA A 18 -26.91 11.12 12.74
N GLY A 19 -26.66 11.91 13.79
CA GLY A 19 -25.64 12.96 13.79
C GLY A 19 -24.18 12.48 13.92
N THR A 20 -23.97 11.27 14.43
CA THR A 20 -22.62 10.68 14.59
C THR A 20 -22.26 9.70 13.48
N ALA A 21 -23.22 9.31 12.64
CA ALA A 21 -22.98 8.60 11.39
C ALA A 21 -22.42 9.54 10.30
N THR A 22 -21.37 10.30 10.61
CA THR A 22 -20.52 10.82 9.54
C THR A 22 -19.78 9.61 8.99
N SER A 23 -20.14 9.21 7.78
CA SER A 23 -19.38 8.26 7.00
C SER A 23 -17.93 8.71 7.07
N ALA A 24 -17.07 7.91 7.71
CA ALA A 24 -15.64 8.08 7.59
C ALA A 24 -15.32 7.75 6.13
N PHE A 25 -15.49 8.73 5.25
CA PHE A 25 -15.02 8.67 3.88
C PHE A 25 -13.51 8.55 4.02
N ALA A 26 -13.02 7.33 3.94
CA ALA A 26 -11.61 7.10 3.71
C ALA A 26 -11.29 7.88 2.44
N ILE A 27 -10.55 8.98 2.58
CA ILE A 27 -10.14 9.81 1.45
C ILE A 27 -9.43 8.88 0.48
N TRP A 28 -10.04 8.65 -0.67
CA TRP A 28 -9.52 7.80 -1.73
C TRP A 28 -8.91 8.72 -2.78
N ILE A 29 -7.59 8.65 -2.93
CA ILE A 29 -6.83 9.50 -3.84
C ILE A 29 -6.27 8.60 -4.93
N GLU A 30 -6.62 8.88 -6.17
CA GLU A 30 -5.97 8.26 -7.33
C GLU A 30 -4.59 8.88 -7.55
N LEU A 31 -3.58 8.04 -7.80
CA LEU A 31 -2.21 8.45 -7.94
C LEU A 31 -1.81 8.51 -9.42
N GLN A 32 -1.18 9.61 -9.81
CA GLN A 32 -0.67 9.82 -11.18
C GLN A 32 0.76 9.30 -11.36
N SER A 33 1.43 8.90 -10.28
CA SER A 33 2.78 8.35 -10.29
C SER A 33 2.99 7.37 -9.12
N ALA A 34 3.99 6.50 -9.26
CA ALA A 34 4.40 5.57 -8.23
C ALA A 34 5.01 6.31 -7.02
N SER A 35 4.17 6.63 -6.04
CA SER A 35 4.60 7.28 -4.80
C SER A 35 3.82 6.73 -3.61
N VAL A 36 4.48 6.70 -2.46
CA VAL A 36 3.86 6.31 -1.19
C VAL A 36 4.01 7.42 -0.16
N PRO A 37 2.98 7.69 0.65
CA PRO A 37 3.09 8.64 1.75
C PRO A 37 3.99 8.05 2.85
N LEU A 38 4.99 8.82 3.26
CA LEU A 38 5.92 8.46 4.32
C LEU A 38 5.76 9.45 5.49
N SER A 39 6.09 9.02 6.71
CA SER A 39 6.09 9.91 7.87
C SER A 39 7.07 11.07 7.66
N ASN A 40 6.75 12.24 8.21
CA ASN A 40 7.64 13.40 8.22
C ASN A 40 8.96 13.11 8.96
N ASP A 41 8.93 12.16 9.89
CA ASP A 41 10.11 11.72 10.65
C ASP A 41 10.99 10.71 9.90
N TYR A 42 10.52 10.19 8.75
CA TYR A 42 11.30 9.27 7.95
C TYR A 42 12.41 10.01 7.19
N PRO A 43 13.69 9.66 7.34
CA PRO A 43 14.78 10.48 6.80
C PRO A 43 14.72 10.66 5.28
N GLU A 44 15.07 11.86 4.81
CA GLU A 44 14.99 12.22 3.39
C GLU A 44 15.80 11.28 2.48
N TYR A 45 17.02 10.90 2.91
CA TYR A 45 17.84 9.96 2.15
C TYR A 45 17.17 8.58 1.98
N ALA A 46 16.36 8.15 2.96
CA ALA A 46 15.64 6.88 2.91
C ALA A 46 14.38 7.00 2.05
N ARG A 47 13.70 8.17 2.06
CA ARG A 47 12.61 8.46 1.11
C ARG A 47 13.08 8.37 -0.33
N GLN A 48 14.23 8.97 -0.63
CA GLN A 48 14.81 8.95 -1.97
C GLN A 48 15.16 7.54 -2.43
N GLN A 49 15.61 6.66 -1.53
CA GLN A 49 15.84 5.26 -1.87
C GLN A 49 14.56 4.51 -2.23
N ILE A 50 13.47 4.75 -1.49
CA ILE A 50 12.15 4.17 -1.82
C ILE A 50 11.67 4.68 -3.18
N TRP A 51 11.78 5.98 -3.44
CA TRP A 51 11.38 6.54 -4.75
C TRP A 51 12.21 5.97 -5.89
N LYS A 52 13.53 5.88 -5.71
CA LYS A 52 14.42 5.25 -6.69
C LYS A 52 14.07 3.78 -6.92
N ALA A 53 13.64 3.06 -5.89
CA ALA A 53 13.19 1.68 -6.04
C ALA A 53 11.95 1.56 -6.94
N PHE A 54 11.10 2.59 -7.01
CA PHE A 54 9.95 2.61 -7.93
C PHE A 54 10.31 3.06 -9.34
N GLU A 55 11.45 3.72 -9.53
CA GLU A 55 11.96 4.18 -10.84
C GLU A 55 12.88 3.14 -11.51
N THR A 56 12.80 1.87 -11.11
CA THR A 56 13.59 0.80 -11.73
C THR A 56 13.25 0.63 -13.21
N GLU A 57 14.30 0.39 -14.02
CA GLU A 57 14.15 0.01 -15.42
C GLU A 57 13.17 -1.18 -15.59
N ASN A 58 12.34 -1.11 -16.62
CA ASN A 58 11.30 -2.10 -16.96
C ASN A 58 10.19 -2.27 -15.91
N CYS A 59 10.05 -1.33 -14.96
CA CYS A 59 8.95 -1.27 -14.00
C CYS A 59 7.99 -0.15 -14.41
N ASP A 60 6.93 -0.49 -15.15
CA ASP A 60 5.97 0.48 -15.66
C ASP A 60 4.82 0.66 -14.66
N PHE A 61 4.67 1.87 -14.12
CA PHE A 61 3.53 2.21 -13.28
C PHE A 61 2.25 2.27 -14.12
N ILE A 62 1.23 1.50 -13.73
CA ILE A 62 -0.06 1.45 -14.43
C ILE A 62 -1.05 2.42 -13.78
N ASP A 63 -1.32 2.20 -12.50
CA ASP A 63 -2.23 3.00 -11.70
C ASP A 63 -1.92 2.81 -10.21
N GLY A 64 -2.53 3.66 -9.39
CA GLY A 64 -2.41 3.54 -7.95
C GLY A 64 -3.50 4.32 -7.23
N HIS A 65 -3.72 3.95 -5.98
CA HIS A 65 -4.59 4.69 -5.10
C HIS A 65 -4.04 4.71 -3.69
N SER A 66 -4.33 5.78 -2.97
CA SER A 66 -3.95 5.94 -1.58
C SER A 66 -5.16 6.29 -0.74
N THR A 67 -5.15 5.72 0.47
CA THR A 67 -5.89 6.21 1.61
C THR A 67 -4.92 6.88 2.59
N LEU A 68 -5.42 7.34 3.74
CA LEU A 68 -4.59 7.88 4.82
C LEU A 68 -3.61 6.85 5.44
N ARG A 69 -3.82 5.54 5.20
CA ARG A 69 -3.08 4.47 5.89
C ARG A 69 -2.42 3.47 4.96
N VAL A 70 -2.99 3.30 3.78
CA VAL A 70 -2.61 2.26 2.83
C VAL A 70 -2.54 2.86 1.44
N THR A 71 -1.47 2.53 0.74
CA THR A 71 -1.29 2.88 -0.68
C THR A 71 -1.14 1.61 -1.48
N THR A 72 -1.86 1.52 -2.58
CA THR A 72 -1.77 0.43 -3.54
C THR A 72 -1.22 0.98 -4.84
N LEU A 73 -0.18 0.35 -5.37
CA LEU A 73 0.44 0.69 -6.65
C LEU A 73 0.43 -0.57 -7.53
N ASN A 74 -0.02 -0.45 -8.77
CA ASN A 74 -0.04 -1.53 -9.74
C ASN A 74 1.01 -1.28 -10.83
N PHE A 75 1.74 -2.33 -11.19
CA PHE A 75 2.85 -2.24 -12.13
C PHE A 75 2.78 -3.32 -13.20
N SER A 76 3.40 -3.01 -14.35
CA SER A 76 3.65 -3.93 -15.46
C SER A 76 5.15 -4.11 -15.62
N GLY A 77 5.56 -5.30 -16.09
CA GLY A 77 6.92 -5.62 -16.47
C GLY A 77 7.25 -7.09 -16.32
N ASP A 78 8.54 -7.43 -16.39
CA ASP A 78 9.03 -8.80 -16.37
C ASP A 78 9.60 -9.24 -15.00
N THR A 79 10.02 -10.51 -14.90
CA THR A 79 10.66 -11.04 -13.69
C THR A 79 11.91 -10.25 -13.27
N THR A 80 12.66 -9.71 -14.23
CA THR A 80 13.88 -8.94 -13.94
C THR A 80 13.53 -7.64 -13.21
N ALA A 81 12.51 -6.93 -13.68
CA ALA A 81 12.02 -5.70 -13.09
C ALA A 81 11.57 -5.91 -11.64
N VAL A 82 10.75 -6.93 -11.38
CA VAL A 82 10.26 -7.20 -10.02
C VAL A 82 11.37 -7.67 -9.09
N ASN A 83 12.34 -8.46 -9.57
CA ASN A 83 13.52 -8.84 -8.77
C ASN A 83 14.35 -7.61 -8.38
N LYS A 84 14.57 -6.68 -9.32
CA LYS A 84 15.31 -5.44 -9.08
C LYS A 84 14.57 -4.56 -8.07
N LEU A 85 13.26 -4.37 -8.24
CA LEU A 85 12.39 -3.66 -7.30
C LEU A 85 12.47 -4.26 -5.89
N LEU A 86 12.32 -5.59 -5.76
CA LEU A 86 12.39 -6.28 -4.47
C LEU A 86 13.74 -6.06 -3.79
N LEU A 87 14.84 -6.17 -4.55
CA LEU A 87 16.18 -5.94 -4.05
C LEU A 87 16.39 -4.50 -3.56
N GLU A 88 15.98 -3.51 -4.35
CA GLU A 88 16.08 -2.09 -3.99
C GLU A 88 15.23 -1.77 -2.75
N LEU A 89 14.00 -2.29 -2.66
CA LEU A 89 13.16 -2.14 -1.47
C LEU A 89 13.74 -2.82 -0.23
N ALA A 90 14.34 -4.01 -0.39
CA ALA A 90 15.00 -4.71 0.70
C ALA A 90 16.26 -3.98 1.20
N ASN A 91 16.87 -3.12 0.37
CA ASN A 91 17.98 -2.27 0.77
C ASN A 91 17.54 -0.94 1.40
N CYS A 92 16.25 -0.59 1.34
CA CYS A 92 15.72 0.64 1.91
C CYS A 92 15.72 0.57 3.46
N PRO A 93 16.33 1.53 4.16
CA PRO A 93 16.42 1.53 5.62
C PRO A 93 15.06 1.50 6.32
N ALA A 94 14.90 0.63 7.32
CA ALA A 94 13.64 0.44 8.06
C ALA A 94 12.41 0.18 7.18
N ALA A 95 12.59 -0.26 5.93
CA ALA A 95 11.54 -0.86 5.13
C ALA A 95 11.44 -2.35 5.48
N SER A 96 10.21 -2.86 5.56
CA SER A 96 9.96 -4.29 5.66
C SER A 96 9.21 -4.73 4.42
N VAL A 97 9.77 -5.71 3.71
CA VAL A 97 9.23 -6.24 2.45
C VAL A 97 8.68 -7.63 2.70
N ALA A 98 7.41 -7.82 2.35
CA ALA A 98 6.75 -9.12 2.33
C ALA A 98 6.33 -9.44 0.90
N VAL A 99 6.58 -10.67 0.46
CA VAL A 99 6.15 -11.14 -0.86
C VAL A 99 4.98 -12.11 -0.69
N SER A 100 3.98 -12.00 -1.57
CA SER A 100 2.88 -12.95 -1.63
C SER A 100 2.43 -13.17 -3.07
N PHE A 101 1.72 -14.26 -3.31
CA PHE A 101 1.30 -14.69 -4.64
C PHE A 101 -0.21 -14.79 -4.68
N GLU A 102 -0.84 -14.07 -5.59
CA GLU A 102 -2.29 -14.03 -5.71
C GLU A 102 -2.70 -13.99 -7.18
N LYS A 103 -3.91 -14.46 -7.50
CA LYS A 103 -4.52 -14.22 -8.81
C LYS A 103 -5.15 -12.83 -8.80
N ILE A 104 -4.60 -11.90 -9.55
CA ILE A 104 -5.09 -10.53 -9.64
C ILE A 104 -5.81 -10.37 -10.97
N LYS A 105 -7.12 -10.09 -10.93
CA LYS A 105 -7.95 -9.90 -12.14
C LYS A 105 -7.60 -8.64 -12.95
N ASN A 106 -6.82 -7.73 -12.39
CA ASN A 106 -6.42 -6.49 -13.06
C ASN A 106 -5.25 -6.76 -14.01
N LYS A 107 -5.08 -5.88 -15.00
CA LYS A 107 -3.99 -5.94 -16.00
C LYS A 107 -2.61 -5.53 -15.43
N CYS A 108 -2.27 -5.97 -14.23
CA CYS A 108 -0.95 -5.74 -13.65
C CYS A 108 -0.20 -7.05 -13.45
N ASP A 109 1.12 -6.99 -13.57
CA ASP A 109 2.00 -8.14 -13.36
C ASP A 109 2.35 -8.30 -11.88
N TRP A 110 2.43 -7.19 -11.14
CA TRP A 110 2.48 -7.18 -9.69
C TRP A 110 1.85 -5.93 -9.10
N ARG A 111 1.64 -5.98 -7.79
CA ARG A 111 1.06 -4.92 -6.97
C ARG A 111 1.90 -4.69 -5.73
N ILE A 112 2.07 -3.43 -5.34
CA ILE A 112 2.65 -3.07 -4.04
C ILE A 112 1.53 -2.52 -3.16
N VAL A 113 1.41 -3.05 -1.95
CA VAL A 113 0.56 -2.47 -0.89
C VAL A 113 1.47 -1.96 0.22
N HIS A 114 1.53 -0.65 0.39
CA HIS A 114 2.29 0.01 1.45
C HIS A 114 1.39 0.37 2.63
N SER A 115 1.89 0.15 3.84
CA SER A 115 1.26 0.62 5.08
C SER A 115 2.12 1.68 5.77
N VAL A 116 1.54 2.85 5.97
CA VAL A 116 2.23 4.02 6.57
C VAL A 116 2.69 3.74 8.00
N THR A 117 1.87 3.04 8.80
CA THR A 117 2.11 2.85 10.24
C THR A 117 3.35 2.01 10.57
N GLY A 118 3.82 1.18 9.63
CA GLY A 118 4.99 0.32 9.85
C GLY A 118 6.01 0.34 8.73
N ASN A 119 5.88 1.27 7.78
CA ASN A 119 6.66 1.31 6.54
C ASN A 119 6.82 -0.07 5.89
N LYS A 120 5.70 -0.80 5.82
CA LYS A 120 5.67 -2.19 5.32
C LYS A 120 5.22 -2.19 3.87
N PHE A 121 5.98 -2.84 3.02
CA PHE A 121 5.70 -3.07 1.62
C PHE A 121 5.31 -4.52 1.43
N ARG A 122 4.07 -4.75 1.01
CA ARG A 122 3.64 -6.07 0.56
C ARG A 122 3.63 -6.09 -0.96
N VAL A 123 4.57 -6.81 -1.56
CA VAL A 123 4.64 -7.04 -3.00
C VAL A 123 3.84 -8.31 -3.31
N ILE A 124 2.80 -8.15 -4.12
CA ILE A 124 1.88 -9.20 -4.53
C ILE A 124 2.15 -9.52 -5.99
N ILE A 125 2.70 -10.70 -6.25
CA ILE A 125 2.99 -11.19 -7.60
C ILE A 125 1.70 -11.77 -8.20
N ASN A 126 1.35 -11.34 -9.41
CA ASN A 126 0.17 -11.86 -10.10
C ASN A 126 0.45 -13.23 -10.72
N LEU A 127 -0.20 -14.26 -10.22
CA LEU A 127 -0.10 -15.64 -10.75
C LEU A 127 -0.73 -15.81 -12.15
N GLU A 128 -1.46 -14.82 -12.64
CA GLU A 128 -2.04 -14.81 -13.99
C GLU A 128 -1.20 -14.00 -14.99
N SER A 129 -0.10 -13.38 -14.56
CA SER A 129 0.84 -12.70 -15.46
C SER A 129 1.56 -13.72 -16.34
N ASN A 130 1.67 -13.41 -17.63
CA ASN A 130 2.50 -14.14 -18.57
C ASN A 130 3.92 -13.58 -18.70
N GLN A 131 4.24 -12.48 -18.01
CA GLN A 131 5.55 -11.83 -18.01
C GLN A 131 6.40 -12.25 -16.80
N ILE A 132 5.78 -12.84 -15.77
CA ILE A 132 6.46 -13.33 -14.58
C ILE A 132 6.73 -14.83 -14.67
N GLU A 133 8.00 -15.16 -14.85
CA GLU A 133 8.57 -16.49 -14.64
C GLU A 133 8.88 -16.71 -13.15
N LEU A 134 8.03 -17.47 -12.46
CA LEU A 134 8.13 -17.68 -11.00
C LEU A 134 9.42 -18.39 -10.58
N GLU A 135 9.95 -19.26 -11.44
CA GLU A 135 11.20 -20.00 -11.22
C GLU A 135 12.43 -19.10 -11.17
N GLN A 136 12.34 -17.91 -11.77
CA GLN A 136 13.40 -16.91 -11.76
C GLN A 136 13.21 -15.83 -10.69
N LEU A 137 12.10 -15.88 -9.93
CA LEU A 137 11.82 -14.90 -8.89
C LEU A 137 12.75 -15.10 -7.69
N THR A 138 13.46 -14.04 -7.32
CA THR A 138 14.38 -14.03 -6.17
C THR A 138 13.79 -13.16 -5.07
N ILE A 139 13.56 -13.75 -3.89
CA ILE A 139 13.04 -13.04 -2.72
C ILE A 139 14.24 -12.65 -1.82
N PRO A 140 14.59 -11.35 -1.73
CA PRO A 140 15.66 -10.89 -0.86
C PRO A 140 15.25 -10.95 0.63
N PRO A 141 16.18 -10.70 1.56
CA PRO A 141 15.86 -10.58 2.98
C PRO A 141 14.73 -9.58 3.25
N ALA A 142 13.84 -9.93 4.18
CA ALA A 142 12.59 -9.20 4.40
C ALA A 142 12.76 -7.82 5.06
N ASN A 143 13.88 -7.56 5.73
CA ASN A 143 14.07 -6.32 6.48
C ASN A 143 15.29 -5.58 5.95
N GLY A 144 15.09 -4.30 5.65
CA GLY A 144 16.19 -3.41 5.30
C GLY A 144 17.06 -3.05 6.49
N PRO A 145 18.19 -2.37 6.22
CA PRO A 145 19.13 -1.98 7.26
C PRO A 145 18.50 -1.02 8.28
N ASP A 146 19.10 -0.94 9.46
CA ASP A 146 18.70 0.06 10.44
C ASP A 146 18.90 1.48 9.91
N LEU A 147 18.04 2.40 10.36
CA LEU A 147 18.23 3.82 10.07
C LEU A 147 19.53 4.31 10.69
N LYS A 148 20.40 4.89 9.87
CA LYS A 148 21.57 5.62 10.36
C LYS A 148 21.07 6.82 11.15
N ARG A 149 21.49 6.90 12.42
CA ARG A 149 21.21 8.03 13.32
C ARG A 149 22.10 9.22 13.00
#